data_AF-A0A0P6VN23-F1
#
_entry.id   AF-A0A0P6VN23-F1
#
_cell.length_a   1.000
_cell.length_b   1.000
_cell.length_c   1.000
_cell.angle_alpha   90.00
_cell.angle_beta   90.00
_cell.angle_gamma   90.00
#
_symmetry.space_group_name_H-M   'P 1'
#
loop_
_entity.id
_entity.type
_entity.pdbx_description
1 polymer ?
#
loop_
_entity_poly.entity_id
_entity_poly.type
_entity_poly.pdbx_seq_one_letter_code
_entity_poly.pdbx_strand_id
1 'polypeptide(L)'
;MNAIIKPGRPLIYMKVGTHAGETLEDIIARKQKEIDEAGIAMWGYGGGTCHPRTMVQPFAEGFAERNEPIVLVMEAMNSKHFAEPTLATEYSIDGIHWRPVPHGVSVKGSRYALVLKNLRHAELMLPLAQTAVAIGNCRGRSGNRYIKGRVDKACLTVTDAPELSNEVPNREASISLVAELEKPYAVFVRGAA
;
A
#
# COMPACT_ATOMS: atom_id res chain seq x y z
N MET A 1 -21.53 2.47 7.68
CA MET A 1 -20.06 2.38 7.80
C MET A 1 -19.58 1.18 7.02
N ASN A 2 -18.64 1.39 6.10
CA ASN A 2 -18.09 0.32 5.28
C ASN A 2 -17.19 -0.58 6.16
N ALA A 3 -17.27 -1.91 6.05
CA ALA A 3 -16.55 -2.83 6.95
C ALA A 3 -15.02 -2.58 6.96
N ILE A 4 -14.49 -2.00 5.88
CA ILE A 4 -13.07 -1.65 5.72
C ILE A 4 -12.68 -0.41 6.55
N ILE A 5 -13.51 0.65 6.57
CA ILE A 5 -13.22 1.90 7.28
C ILE A 5 -14.02 1.93 8.57
N LYS A 6 -13.39 1.47 9.66
CA LYS A 6 -13.95 1.50 11.02
C LYS A 6 -12.87 1.95 12.01
N PRO A 7 -13.23 2.64 13.10
CA PRO A 7 -12.26 3.07 14.11
C PRO A 7 -11.36 1.94 14.61
N GLY A 8 -10.10 2.26 14.87
CA GLY A 8 -9.07 1.32 15.30
C GLY A 8 -8.49 0.42 14.20
N ARG A 9 -9.06 0.43 12.98
CA ARG A 9 -8.58 -0.38 11.85
C ARG A 9 -7.21 0.13 11.34
N PRO A 10 -6.22 -0.76 11.16
CA PRO A 10 -4.99 -0.43 10.45
C PRO A 10 -5.22 -0.42 8.95
N LEU A 11 -4.78 0.65 8.28
CA LEU A 11 -4.84 0.81 6.84
C LEU A 11 -3.45 1.16 6.30
N ILE A 12 -3.11 0.65 5.13
CA ILE A 12 -2.08 1.25 4.29
C ILE A 12 -2.78 2.04 3.22
N TYR A 13 -2.49 3.33 3.12
CA TYR A 13 -2.97 4.18 2.04
C TYR A 13 -1.87 4.33 0.99
N MET A 14 -2.23 4.22 -0.30
CA MET A 14 -1.34 4.54 -1.41
C MET A 14 -2.09 5.27 -2.53
N LYS A 15 -1.45 6.29 -3.10
CA LYS A 15 -1.81 6.78 -4.43
C LYS A 15 -1.20 5.86 -5.48
N VAL A 16 -2.03 5.35 -6.38
CA VAL A 16 -1.61 4.45 -7.46
C VAL A 16 -1.97 5.07 -8.79
N GLY A 17 -1.10 4.94 -9.77
CA GLY A 17 -1.38 5.43 -11.10
C GLY A 17 -0.84 4.53 -12.18
N THR A 18 -1.06 4.95 -13.41
CA THR A 18 -0.55 4.30 -14.62
C THR A 18 0.98 4.14 -14.48
N HIS A 19 1.45 2.90 -14.43
CA HIS A 19 2.87 2.56 -14.38
C HIS A 19 3.22 1.77 -15.64
N ALA A 20 4.34 2.11 -16.28
CA ALA A 20 4.90 1.36 -17.41
C ALA A 20 3.99 1.19 -18.65
N GLY A 21 3.05 2.12 -18.89
CA GLY A 21 2.19 2.10 -20.08
C GLY A 21 1.00 1.15 -20.03
N GLU A 22 0.77 0.48 -18.88
CA GLU A 22 -0.40 -0.38 -18.62
C GLU A 22 -1.53 0.46 -18.01
N THR A 23 -2.79 0.22 -18.40
CA THR A 23 -3.93 0.83 -17.70
C THR A 23 -4.04 0.27 -16.28
N LEU A 24 -4.76 0.97 -15.39
CA LEU A 24 -4.98 0.45 -14.04
C LEU A 24 -5.71 -0.91 -14.08
N GLU A 25 -6.66 -1.08 -15.00
CA GLU A 25 -7.38 -2.34 -15.25
C GLU A 25 -6.44 -3.47 -15.65
N ASP A 26 -5.51 -3.22 -16.58
CA ASP A 26 -4.53 -4.23 -17.00
C ASP A 26 -3.62 -4.65 -15.84
N ILE A 27 -3.21 -3.68 -15.01
CA ILE A 27 -2.41 -3.95 -13.81
C ILE A 27 -3.21 -4.82 -12.84
N ILE A 28 -4.49 -4.53 -12.61
CA ILE A 28 -5.35 -5.30 -11.70
C ILE A 28 -5.54 -6.71 -12.24
N ALA A 29 -5.88 -6.88 -13.52
CA ALA A 29 -6.08 -8.19 -14.13
C ALA A 29 -4.83 -9.06 -14.01
N ARG A 30 -3.65 -8.48 -14.28
CA ARG A 30 -2.37 -9.18 -14.09
C ARG A 30 -2.12 -9.53 -12.62
N LYS A 31 -2.36 -8.61 -11.68
CA LYS A 31 -2.16 -8.85 -10.26
C LYS A 31 -3.12 -9.88 -9.69
N GLN A 32 -4.34 -9.94 -10.21
CA GLN A 32 -5.29 -10.98 -9.85
C GLN A 32 -4.81 -12.36 -10.31
N LYS A 33 -4.28 -12.45 -11.54
CA LYS A 33 -3.64 -13.66 -12.05
C LYS A 33 -2.43 -14.10 -11.20
N GLU A 34 -1.62 -13.17 -10.71
CA GLU A 34 -0.53 -13.49 -9.76
C GLU A 34 -1.09 -14.18 -8.50
N ILE A 35 -2.18 -13.67 -7.94
CA ILE A 35 -2.84 -14.27 -6.78
C ILE A 35 -3.38 -15.66 -7.10
N ASP A 36 -3.99 -15.85 -8.27
CA ASP A 36 -4.55 -17.13 -8.66
C ASP A 36 -3.48 -18.21 -8.88
N GLU A 37 -2.31 -17.84 -9.44
CA GLU A 37 -1.22 -18.77 -9.76
C GLU A 37 -0.25 -19.02 -8.60
N ALA A 38 0.06 -17.98 -7.81
CA ALA A 38 1.07 -18.03 -6.76
C ALA A 38 0.51 -17.88 -5.34
N GLY A 39 -0.79 -17.65 -5.20
CA GLY A 39 -1.46 -17.36 -3.92
C GLY A 39 -1.27 -15.93 -3.41
N ILE A 40 -0.42 -15.14 -4.06
CA ILE A 40 -0.09 -13.76 -3.69
C ILE A 40 0.21 -12.90 -4.92
N ALA A 41 -0.02 -11.60 -4.79
CA ALA A 41 0.55 -10.59 -5.67
C ALA A 41 1.63 -9.79 -4.93
N MET A 42 2.62 -9.30 -5.68
CA MET A 42 3.58 -8.33 -5.16
C MET A 42 3.36 -6.96 -5.80
N TRP A 43 2.90 -5.98 -5.03
CA TRP A 43 2.65 -4.63 -5.52
C TRP A 43 3.88 -3.74 -5.32
N GLY A 44 4.59 -3.49 -6.41
CA GLY A 44 5.83 -2.69 -6.42
C GLY A 44 5.60 -1.24 -6.03
N TYR A 45 6.51 -0.68 -5.22
CA TYR A 45 6.54 0.73 -4.90
C TYR A 45 7.95 1.24 -4.61
N GLY A 46 8.09 2.57 -4.59
CA GLY A 46 9.31 3.28 -4.20
C GLY A 46 9.05 4.40 -3.18
N GLY A 47 10.13 5.04 -2.74
CA GLY A 47 10.12 6.12 -1.74
C GLY A 47 10.39 5.63 -0.31
N GLY A 48 10.71 6.56 0.60
CA GLY A 48 11.15 6.23 1.97
C GLY A 48 10.04 6.10 3.02
N THR A 49 8.82 6.59 2.76
CA THR A 49 7.76 6.71 3.78
C THR A 49 7.13 5.38 4.21
N CYS A 50 7.27 4.33 3.41
CA CYS A 50 6.75 2.98 3.69
C CYS A 50 7.86 1.94 3.53
N HIS A 51 9.03 2.20 4.10
CA HIS A 51 10.14 1.25 4.07
C HIS A 51 9.74 -0.11 4.70
N PRO A 52 10.07 -1.26 4.09
CA PRO A 52 9.60 -2.57 4.56
C PRO A 52 9.90 -2.84 6.03
N ARG A 53 11.18 -2.69 6.44
CA ARG A 53 11.65 -3.10 7.77
C ARG A 53 11.37 -2.14 8.90
N THR A 54 11.22 -0.86 8.60
CA THR A 54 11.12 0.20 9.63
C THR A 54 9.73 0.80 9.74
N MET A 55 8.87 0.55 8.75
CA MET A 55 7.52 1.12 8.69
C MET A 55 6.48 0.01 8.51
N VAL A 56 6.47 -0.69 7.37
CA VAL A 56 5.33 -1.54 7.00
C VAL A 56 5.28 -2.84 7.81
N GLN A 57 6.39 -3.58 7.92
CA GLN A 57 6.43 -4.83 8.69
C GLN A 57 6.12 -4.58 10.17
N PRO A 58 6.77 -3.64 10.89
CA PRO A 58 6.46 -3.41 12.30
C PRO A 58 5.04 -2.88 12.53
N PHE A 59 4.54 -2.05 11.61
CA PHE A 59 3.15 -1.61 11.63
C PHE A 59 2.23 -2.82 11.54
N ALA A 60 2.40 -3.65 10.51
CA ALA A 60 1.56 -4.83 10.29
C ALA A 60 1.61 -5.82 11.47
N GLU A 61 2.82 -6.13 11.96
CA GLU A 61 3.02 -7.04 13.09
C GLU A 61 2.31 -6.53 14.36
N GLY A 62 2.33 -5.22 14.62
CA GLY A 62 1.64 -4.62 15.76
C GLY A 62 0.11 -4.76 15.74
N PHE A 63 -0.49 -5.12 14.60
CA PHE A 63 -1.92 -5.40 14.48
C PHE A 63 -2.23 -6.88 14.17
N ALA A 64 -1.22 -7.72 13.92
CA ALA A 64 -1.41 -9.11 13.54
C ALA A 64 -2.11 -9.93 14.64
N GLU A 65 -1.91 -9.58 15.92
CA GLU A 65 -2.58 -10.23 17.07
C GLU A 65 -4.09 -9.97 17.14
N ARG A 66 -4.60 -8.97 16.41
CA ARG A 66 -6.02 -8.59 16.45
C ARG A 66 -6.91 -9.48 15.57
N ASN A 67 -6.35 -10.48 14.88
CA ASN A 67 -7.06 -11.36 13.93
C ASN A 67 -7.87 -10.60 12.87
N GLU A 68 -7.51 -9.36 12.57
CA GLU A 68 -8.11 -8.56 11.52
C GLU A 68 -7.09 -8.34 10.40
N PRO A 69 -7.50 -8.46 9.12
CA PRO A 69 -6.59 -8.18 8.02
C PRO A 69 -6.22 -6.70 8.00
N ILE A 70 -4.96 -6.43 7.69
CA ILE A 70 -4.48 -5.08 7.38
C ILE A 70 -4.82 -4.81 5.92
N VAL A 71 -5.55 -3.73 5.68
CA VAL A 71 -6.08 -3.43 4.36
C VAL A 71 -5.25 -2.36 3.68
N LEU A 72 -4.79 -2.64 2.47
CA LEU A 72 -4.32 -1.64 1.53
C LEU A 72 -5.54 -0.98 0.87
N VAL A 73 -5.62 0.35 0.94
CA VAL A 73 -6.60 1.18 0.22
C VAL A 73 -5.85 2.06 -0.77
N MET A 74 -6.32 2.08 -2.02
CA MET A 74 -5.62 2.76 -3.10
C MET A 74 -6.49 3.80 -3.78
N GLU A 75 -5.98 5.03 -3.83
CA GLU A 75 -6.55 6.14 -4.60
C GLU A 75 -5.93 6.14 -5.99
N ALA A 76 -6.74 5.89 -7.01
CA ALA A 76 -6.30 5.97 -8.40
C ALA A 76 -5.98 7.41 -8.80
N MET A 77 -4.90 7.59 -9.56
CA MET A 77 -4.50 8.87 -10.12
C MET A 77 -3.84 8.73 -11.49
N ASN A 78 -3.90 9.81 -12.27
CA ASN A 78 -3.20 9.91 -13.53
C ASN A 78 -1.73 10.31 -13.29
N SER A 79 -0.85 9.34 -13.06
CA SER A 79 0.59 9.59 -12.98
C SER A 79 1.29 9.36 -14.33
N LYS A 80 2.09 10.33 -14.79
CA LYS A 80 2.91 10.20 -16.01
C LYS A 80 4.34 9.68 -15.75
N HIS A 81 4.58 9.07 -14.59
CA HIS A 81 5.94 8.69 -14.20
C HIS A 81 6.23 7.26 -14.62
N PHE A 82 7.07 7.11 -15.65
CA PHE A 82 7.54 5.83 -16.15
C PHE A 82 8.90 5.54 -15.53
N ALA A 83 8.98 4.52 -14.68
CA ALA A 83 10.25 3.92 -14.30
C ALA A 83 10.67 2.94 -15.40
N GLU A 84 11.98 2.81 -15.66
CA GLU A 84 12.46 1.74 -16.53
C GLU A 84 12.01 0.39 -15.96
N PRO A 85 11.38 -0.48 -16.77
CA PRO A 85 10.69 -1.66 -16.28
C PRO A 85 11.67 -2.82 -16.09
N THR A 86 12.73 -2.63 -15.30
CA THR A 86 13.56 -3.77 -14.88
C THR A 86 12.69 -4.67 -14.01
N LEU A 87 12.56 -5.92 -14.42
CA LEU A 87 11.83 -6.94 -13.69
C LEU A 87 12.64 -7.36 -12.47
N ALA A 88 11.99 -7.43 -11.31
CA ALA A 88 12.60 -8.03 -10.13
C ALA A 88 12.73 -9.54 -10.34
N THR A 89 13.93 -10.06 -10.13
CA THR A 89 14.24 -11.50 -10.16
C THR A 89 14.33 -12.08 -8.75
N GLU A 90 14.63 -11.23 -7.76
CA GLU A 90 14.76 -11.64 -6.37
C GLU A 90 14.02 -10.69 -5.42
N TYR A 91 13.61 -11.24 -4.28
CA TYR A 91 13.04 -10.50 -3.15
C TYR A 91 13.73 -10.87 -1.85
N SER A 92 13.63 -9.97 -0.86
CA SER A 92 14.17 -10.19 0.47
C SER A 92 13.24 -9.62 1.54
N ILE A 93 13.12 -10.32 2.67
CA ILE A 93 12.31 -9.87 3.81
C ILE A 93 13.11 -8.88 4.67
N ASP A 94 14.41 -9.10 4.79
CA ASP A 94 15.33 -8.35 5.67
C ASP A 94 16.31 -7.44 4.92
N GLY A 95 16.37 -7.55 3.59
CA GLY A 95 17.32 -6.84 2.73
C GLY A 95 18.70 -7.51 2.65
N ILE A 96 18.89 -8.66 3.33
CA ILE A 96 20.17 -9.37 3.44
C ILE A 96 20.07 -10.71 2.70
N HIS A 97 19.04 -11.50 3.00
CA HIS A 97 18.84 -12.82 2.40
C HIS A 97 17.88 -12.71 1.22
N TRP A 98 18.40 -12.97 0.03
CA TRP A 98 17.66 -12.86 -1.23
C TRP A 98 17.18 -14.23 -1.70
N ARG A 99 15.95 -14.25 -2.22
CA ARG A 99 15.28 -15.45 -2.74
C ARG A 99 14.67 -15.11 -4.11
N PRO A 100 14.52 -16.09 -5.01
CA PRO A 100 13.83 -15.86 -6.28
C PRO A 100 12.41 -15.34 -6.06
N VAL A 101 11.98 -14.38 -6.88
CA VAL A 101 10.55 -13.98 -6.94
C VAL A 101 9.72 -15.22 -7.32
N PRO A 102 8.58 -15.49 -6.66
CA PRO A 102 7.75 -16.64 -6.97
C PRO A 102 7.34 -16.68 -8.45
N HIS A 103 7.30 -17.89 -9.02
CA HIS A 103 6.83 -18.09 -10.39
C HIS A 103 5.41 -17.49 -10.57
N GLY A 104 5.19 -16.80 -11.69
CA GLY A 104 3.92 -16.11 -11.98
C GLY A 104 3.85 -14.67 -11.45
N VAL A 105 4.69 -14.27 -10.49
CA VAL A 105 4.68 -12.92 -9.90
C VAL A 105 5.61 -11.97 -10.67
N SER A 106 5.11 -10.77 -11.01
CA SER A 106 5.87 -9.75 -11.74
C SER A 106 5.89 -8.40 -11.03
N VAL A 107 7.08 -7.96 -10.61
CA VAL A 107 7.32 -6.63 -10.03
C VAL A 107 8.27 -5.86 -10.93
N LYS A 108 7.86 -4.68 -11.41
CA LYS A 108 8.63 -3.85 -12.34
C LYS A 108 9.07 -2.54 -11.68
N GLY A 109 10.29 -2.09 -11.94
CA GLY A 109 10.75 -0.72 -11.68
C GLY A 109 10.61 -0.24 -10.23
N SER A 110 10.72 -1.16 -9.26
CA SER A 110 10.44 -0.90 -7.85
C SER A 110 11.61 -1.35 -6.97
N ARG A 111 11.77 -0.71 -5.81
CA ARG A 111 12.76 -1.13 -4.78
C ARG A 111 12.13 -1.98 -3.70
N TYR A 112 10.85 -1.78 -3.44
CA TYR A 112 10.07 -2.50 -2.45
C TYR A 112 8.78 -3.03 -3.08
N ALA A 113 8.15 -4.00 -2.43
CA ALA A 113 6.82 -4.45 -2.80
C ALA A 113 5.98 -4.79 -1.57
N LEU A 114 4.68 -4.51 -1.62
CA LEU A 114 3.72 -5.07 -0.67
C LEU A 114 3.35 -6.48 -1.11
N VAL A 115 3.15 -7.38 -0.16
CA VAL A 115 2.67 -8.73 -0.43
C VAL A 115 1.18 -8.76 -0.15
N LEU A 116 0.39 -9.07 -1.18
CA LEU A 116 -1.04 -8.86 -1.20
C LEU A 116 -1.81 -10.13 -1.55
N LYS A 117 -3.04 -10.21 -1.06
CA LYS A 117 -4.08 -11.13 -1.51
C LYS A 117 -5.42 -10.39 -1.61
N ASN A 118 -6.44 -11.04 -2.17
CA ASN A 118 -7.80 -10.52 -2.22
C ASN A 118 -7.89 -9.10 -2.83
N LEU A 119 -7.10 -8.84 -3.88
CA LEU A 119 -7.17 -7.58 -4.63
C LEU A 119 -8.54 -7.47 -5.30
N ARG A 120 -9.19 -6.32 -5.19
CA ARG A 120 -10.49 -6.09 -5.83
C ARG A 120 -10.77 -4.61 -5.99
N HIS A 121 -11.68 -4.33 -6.92
CA HIS A 121 -12.32 -3.02 -7.00
C HIS A 121 -13.13 -2.72 -5.75
N ALA A 122 -13.17 -1.44 -5.41
CA ALA A 122 -14.02 -0.91 -4.38
C ALA A 122 -14.45 0.51 -4.75
N GLU A 123 -15.59 0.93 -4.23
CA GLU A 123 -16.05 2.31 -4.33
C GLU A 123 -16.26 2.81 -2.90
N LEU A 124 -15.24 3.46 -2.33
CA LEU A 124 -15.30 3.94 -0.95
C LEU A 124 -14.58 5.26 -0.76
N MET A 125 -15.14 6.10 0.12
CA MET A 125 -14.54 7.36 0.51
C MET A 125 -13.82 7.18 1.84
N LEU A 126 -12.53 7.51 1.86
CA LEU A 126 -11.72 7.54 3.08
C LEU A 126 -11.69 8.98 3.63
N PRO A 127 -12.39 9.29 4.74
CA PRO A 127 -12.30 10.60 5.37
C PRO A 127 -10.92 10.76 6.01
N LEU A 128 -10.03 11.53 5.36
CA LEU A 128 -8.62 11.64 5.78
C LEU A 128 -8.47 12.30 7.15
N ALA A 129 -9.42 13.15 7.53
CA ALA A 129 -9.46 13.78 8.85
C ALA A 129 -9.71 12.75 9.97
N GLN A 130 -10.32 11.61 9.66
CA GLN A 130 -10.59 10.50 10.58
C GLN A 130 -9.52 9.41 10.49
N THR A 131 -8.29 9.80 10.17
CA THR A 131 -7.13 8.91 10.14
C THR A 131 -5.93 9.59 10.76
N ALA A 132 -5.02 8.81 11.33
CA ALA A 132 -3.75 9.29 11.85
C ALA A 132 -2.60 8.37 11.42
N VAL A 133 -1.42 8.94 11.20
CA VAL A 133 -0.19 8.19 10.92
C VAL A 133 0.14 7.32 12.12
N ALA A 134 0.28 6.01 11.89
CA ALA A 134 0.41 5.02 12.95
C ALA A 134 1.86 4.78 13.40
N ILE A 135 2.85 5.07 12.54
CA ILE A 135 4.26 4.74 12.78
C ILE A 135 5.22 5.78 12.19
N GLY A 136 6.45 5.82 12.73
CA GLY A 136 7.55 6.68 12.28
C GLY A 136 7.50 8.10 12.84
N ASN A 137 8.33 8.99 12.30
CA ASN A 137 8.55 10.35 12.83
C ASN A 137 7.31 11.24 12.79
N CYS A 138 6.32 10.92 11.95
CA CYS A 138 5.06 11.65 11.85
C CYS A 138 3.91 10.98 12.61
N ARG A 139 4.17 10.01 13.49
CA ARG A 139 3.14 9.31 14.26
C ARG A 139 2.20 10.29 14.97
N GLY A 140 0.90 10.02 14.89
CA GLY A 140 -0.17 10.86 15.45
C GLY A 140 -0.59 12.02 14.56
N ARG A 141 0.15 12.32 13.49
CA ARG A 141 -0.26 13.35 12.52
C ARG A 141 -1.49 12.88 11.74
N SER A 142 -2.49 13.75 11.65
CA SER A 142 -3.71 13.50 10.86
C SER A 142 -3.40 13.20 9.39
N GLY A 143 -4.11 12.23 8.82
CA GLY A 143 -4.04 11.89 7.40
C GLY A 143 -4.39 13.08 6.52
N ASN A 144 -5.33 13.93 6.94
CA ASN A 144 -5.70 15.15 6.22
C ASN A 144 -4.54 16.17 6.17
N ARG A 145 -3.59 16.10 7.09
CA ARG A 145 -2.37 16.94 7.05
C ARG A 145 -1.17 16.24 6.45
N TYR A 146 -1.14 14.91 6.48
CA TYR A 146 -0.03 14.10 5.98
C TYR A 146 -0.12 13.86 4.47
N ILE A 147 -1.31 13.50 3.96
CA ILE A 147 -1.53 13.14 2.56
C ILE A 147 -1.81 14.41 1.74
N LYS A 148 -0.79 14.98 1.11
CA LYS A 148 -0.85 16.22 0.32
C LYS A 148 -0.21 16.11 -1.06
N GLY A 149 0.78 15.23 -1.21
CA GLY A 149 1.58 15.05 -2.41
C GLY A 149 0.94 14.12 -3.44
N ARG A 150 1.63 13.97 -4.58
CA ARG A 150 1.22 13.06 -5.66
C ARG A 150 1.59 11.61 -5.38
N VAL A 151 2.62 11.34 -4.58
CA VAL A 151 3.18 10.00 -4.38
C VAL A 151 3.14 9.61 -2.91
N ASP A 152 2.01 9.88 -2.26
CA ASP A 152 1.86 9.63 -0.84
C ASP A 152 1.52 8.19 -0.55
N LYS A 153 2.20 7.68 0.46
CA LYS A 153 1.98 6.35 1.04
C LYS A 153 2.08 6.50 2.54
N ALA A 154 1.15 5.89 3.27
CA ALA A 154 1.07 6.04 4.71
C ALA A 154 0.57 4.75 5.37
N CYS A 155 1.16 4.41 6.51
CA CYS A 155 0.56 3.48 7.47
C CYS A 155 -0.33 4.31 8.40
N LEU A 156 -1.64 4.07 8.34
CA LEU A 156 -2.66 4.84 9.03
C LEU A 156 -3.46 3.96 9.99
N THR A 157 -4.04 4.59 11.00
CA THR A 157 -5.13 4.02 11.79
C THR A 157 -6.36 4.92 11.67
N VAL A 158 -7.53 4.34 11.50
CA VAL A 158 -8.80 5.08 11.52
C VAL A 158 -9.12 5.49 12.96
N THR A 159 -9.44 6.76 13.18
CA THR A 159 -9.74 7.32 14.51
C THR A 159 -11.23 7.28 14.81
N ASP A 160 -11.62 7.38 16.09
CA ASP A 160 -13.05 7.38 16.47
C ASP A 160 -13.78 8.62 15.94
N ALA A 161 -13.09 9.76 15.91
CA ALA A 161 -13.61 11.03 15.44
C ALA A 161 -12.62 11.72 14.49
N PRO A 162 -13.10 12.57 13.56
CA PRO A 162 -12.23 13.38 12.71
C PRO A 162 -11.46 14.42 13.52
N GLU A 163 -10.24 14.74 13.10
CA GLU A 163 -9.49 15.90 13.59
C GLU A 163 -10.26 17.18 13.23
N LEU A 164 -10.66 17.95 14.25
CA LEU A 164 -11.24 19.28 14.06
C LEU A 164 -10.10 20.27 13.85
N SER A 165 -9.95 20.76 12.63
CA SER A 165 -8.97 21.78 12.28
C SER A 165 -9.57 22.82 11.35
N ASN A 166 -9.33 24.09 11.65
CA ASN A 166 -9.69 25.21 10.77
C ASN A 166 -8.57 25.53 9.75
N GLU A 167 -7.41 24.87 9.85
CA GLU A 167 -6.23 25.17 9.01
C GLU A 167 -6.29 24.49 7.65
N VAL A 168 -6.90 23.31 7.56
CA VAL A 168 -6.98 22.50 6.35
C VAL A 168 -8.41 21.99 6.18
N PRO A 169 -9.07 22.23 5.03
CA PRO A 169 -10.39 21.68 4.76
C PRO A 169 -10.39 20.15 4.92
N ASN A 170 -11.48 19.59 5.42
CA ASN A 170 -11.65 18.14 5.46
C ASN A 170 -11.68 17.59 4.04
N ARG A 171 -10.76 16.66 3.76
CA ARG A 171 -10.68 15.97 2.47
C ARG A 171 -11.02 14.51 2.63
N GLU A 172 -11.60 13.97 1.58
CA GLU A 172 -11.85 12.55 1.43
C GLU A 172 -11.05 12.04 0.24
N ALA A 173 -10.46 10.86 0.38
CA ALA A 173 -9.81 10.15 -0.72
C ALA A 173 -10.81 9.18 -1.34
N SER A 174 -10.98 9.25 -2.67
CA SER A 174 -11.75 8.26 -3.41
C SER A 174 -10.89 7.02 -3.62
N ILE A 175 -11.28 5.91 -3.00
CA ILE A 175 -10.58 4.64 -3.07
C ILE A 175 -11.28 3.76 -4.09
N SER A 176 -10.52 3.37 -5.11
CA SER A 176 -11.01 2.53 -6.21
C SER A 176 -10.57 1.07 -6.10
N LEU A 177 -9.57 0.79 -5.27
CA LEU A 177 -9.03 -0.56 -5.08
C LEU A 177 -8.69 -0.83 -3.62
N VAL A 178 -8.89 -2.08 -3.23
CA VAL A 178 -8.47 -2.60 -1.94
C VAL A 178 -7.82 -3.96 -2.07
N ALA A 179 -6.88 -4.24 -1.18
CA ALA A 179 -6.28 -5.57 -1.03
C ALA A 179 -5.98 -5.84 0.44
N GLU A 180 -5.78 -7.10 0.79
CA GLU A 180 -5.32 -7.50 2.12
C GLU A 180 -3.83 -7.77 2.07
N LEU A 181 -3.11 -7.31 3.08
CA LEU A 181 -1.70 -7.67 3.23
C LEU A 181 -1.57 -9.12 3.68
N GLU A 182 -0.62 -9.83 3.08
CA GLU A 182 -0.24 -11.19 3.44
C GLU A 182 1.20 -11.20 3.94
N LYS A 183 1.57 -12.10 4.86
CA LYS A 183 2.95 -12.16 5.37
C LYS A 183 3.92 -12.40 4.20
N PRO A 184 5.08 -11.74 4.16
CA PRO A 184 5.70 -10.87 5.17
C PRO A 184 5.31 -9.38 5.09
N TYR A 185 4.14 -9.05 4.52
CA TYR A 185 3.53 -7.71 4.42
C TYR A 185 4.20 -6.77 3.42
N ALA A 186 5.52 -6.62 3.53
CA ALA A 186 6.35 -5.86 2.59
C ALA A 186 7.73 -6.50 2.46
N VAL A 187 8.35 -6.36 1.29
CA VAL A 187 9.65 -6.93 0.97
C VAL A 187 10.50 -5.94 0.18
N PHE A 188 11.81 -6.16 0.20
CA PHE A 188 12.74 -5.60 -0.77
C PHE A 188 12.67 -6.40 -2.06
N VAL A 189 12.86 -5.75 -3.20
CA VAL A 189 12.95 -6.40 -4.51
C VAL A 189 14.14 -5.86 -5.28
N ARG A 190 14.77 -6.70 -6.11
CA ARG A 190 15.84 -6.29 -7.02
C ARG A 190 15.77 -7.09 -8.31
N GLY A 191 16.19 -6.47 -9.41
CA GLY A 191 16.36 -7.14 -10.70
C GLY A 191 17.79 -7.64 -10.91
N ALA A 192 17.99 -8.40 -11.97
CA ALA A 192 19.32 -8.62 -12.50
C ALA A 192 19.92 -7.27 -12.94
N ALA A 193 21.18 -7.04 -12.58
CA ALA A 193 21.96 -5.88 -13.03
C ALA A 193 22.26 -5.98 -14.53
#